data_AF-A0A9D5WAV3-F1
#
_entry.id   AF-A0A9D5WAV3-F1
#
_cell.length_a   1.000
_cell.length_b   1.000
_cell.length_c   1.000
_cell.angle_alpha   90.00
_cell.angle_beta   90.00
_cell.angle_gamma   90.00
#
_symmetry.space_group_name_H-M   'P 1'
#
loop_
_entity.id
_entity.type
_entity.pdbx_description
1 polymer ?
#
loop_
_entity_poly.entity_id
_entity_poly.type
_entity_poly.pdbx_seq_one_letter_code
_entity_poly.pdbx_strand_id
1 'polypeptide(L)'
;MAWECLECKRFVPSTLEVCKCGYSSVTKQSVKEVEKIKSDKAKEASVLIVELKTKSEIEKKVIGALEQTNTFNCPKCNSEIIKSIPLVYNEGIQNVSLTSNVTMMNFSGSGGISIGTAASGGQMSSMLTGKIAPPDLIKILKNDLESRKNSSIVIFFVFHFLLLFVSADIYAKTNEPAIFIFLFITLPIGLWLLFSFINKKIEPKRIDRKNYLRQYYEEALKIWQNSFLCQRCGNVFLKV
;
A
#
# COMPACT_ATOMS: atom_id res chain seq x y z
N MET A 1 18.62 -2.60 -17.34
CA MET A 1 19.45 -2.74 -16.13
C MET A 1 20.26 -4.01 -16.29
N ALA A 2 21.51 -3.86 -16.74
CA ALA A 2 22.42 -4.97 -17.00
C ALA A 2 23.33 -5.15 -15.78
N TRP A 3 23.50 -6.40 -15.34
CA TRP A 3 24.45 -6.76 -14.29
C TRP A 3 25.73 -7.24 -14.97
N GLU A 4 26.85 -6.55 -14.74
CA GLU A 4 28.17 -6.94 -15.20
C GLU A 4 28.78 -7.98 -14.24
N CYS A 5 29.14 -9.15 -14.77
CA CYS A 5 29.92 -10.17 -14.07
C CYS A 5 31.40 -9.96 -14.42
N LEU A 6 32.19 -9.51 -13.45
CA LEU A 6 33.47 -8.82 -13.66
C LEU A 6 34.69 -9.71 -13.95
N GLU A 7 34.54 -11.01 -14.20
CA GLU A 7 35.69 -11.93 -14.32
C GLU A 7 35.82 -12.74 -15.61
N CYS A 8 35.01 -12.47 -16.65
CA CYS A 8 35.19 -13.15 -17.94
C CYS A 8 35.11 -12.16 -19.11
N LYS A 9 36.22 -11.51 -19.43
CA LYS A 9 36.42 -10.82 -20.71
C LYS A 9 36.56 -11.84 -21.85
N ARG A 10 35.43 -12.34 -22.37
CA ARG A 10 35.31 -12.85 -23.76
C ARG A 10 33.86 -12.82 -24.20
N PHE A 11 33.61 -12.09 -25.28
CA PHE A 11 32.34 -12.01 -25.99
C PHE A 11 32.15 -13.31 -26.77
N VAL A 12 31.11 -14.10 -26.47
CA VAL A 12 30.77 -15.32 -27.21
C VAL A 12 29.39 -15.12 -27.83
N PRO A 13 29.23 -15.20 -29.16
CA PRO A 13 27.92 -15.16 -29.78
C PRO A 13 27.19 -16.50 -29.57
N SER A 14 25.87 -16.40 -29.52
CA SER A 14 24.91 -17.42 -29.18
C SER A 14 24.85 -18.56 -30.20
N THR A 15 25.65 -19.60 -30.01
CA THR A 15 25.33 -20.97 -30.43
C THR A 15 26.03 -21.95 -29.49
N LEU A 16 25.27 -22.91 -28.98
CA LEU A 16 25.70 -23.97 -28.07
C LEU A 16 26.94 -24.71 -28.60
N GLU A 17 28.10 -24.43 -28.02
CA GLU A 17 29.22 -25.36 -27.98
C GLU A 17 29.75 -25.47 -26.56
N VAL A 18 29.75 -26.70 -26.08
CA VAL A 18 30.21 -27.12 -24.76
C VAL A 18 31.72 -26.96 -24.70
N CYS A 19 32.21 -25.97 -23.96
CA CYS A 19 33.62 -25.87 -23.58
C CYS A 19 34.00 -27.06 -22.67
N LYS A 20 34.56 -28.12 -23.28
CA LYS A 20 35.32 -29.16 -22.57
C LYS A 20 36.70 -28.61 -22.20
N CYS A 21 36.83 -28.01 -21.02
CA CYS A 21 38.13 -27.79 -20.39
C CYS A 21 38.51 -29.02 -19.55
N GLY A 22 39.79 -29.39 -19.66
CA GLY A 22 40.32 -30.71 -19.34
C GLY A 22 40.15 -31.16 -17.90
N TYR A 23 39.76 -32.43 -17.76
CA TYR A 23 39.97 -33.23 -16.56
C TYR A 23 41.26 -34.03 -16.77
N SER A 24 42.39 -33.56 -16.22
CA SER A 24 43.60 -34.37 -16.09
C SER A 24 43.89 -34.64 -14.62
N SER A 25 43.99 -35.94 -14.30
CA SER A 25 44.64 -36.51 -13.12
C SER A 25 44.25 -35.94 -11.75
N VAL A 26 43.08 -36.34 -11.27
CA VAL A 26 42.77 -36.32 -9.83
C VAL A 26 43.58 -37.44 -9.16
N THR A 27 44.64 -37.05 -8.47
CA THR A 27 45.53 -37.93 -7.71
C THR A 27 44.80 -38.50 -6.48
N LYS A 28 45.18 -39.72 -6.08
CA LYS A 28 44.63 -40.50 -4.94
C LYS A 28 44.70 -39.80 -3.57
N GLN A 29 45.27 -38.60 -3.49
CA GLN A 29 45.32 -37.75 -2.29
C GLN A 29 44.01 -36.99 -2.03
N SER A 30 43.18 -36.81 -3.05
CA SER A 30 41.87 -36.11 -2.97
C SER A 30 40.75 -36.94 -2.33
N VAL A 31 40.87 -38.27 -2.26
CA VAL A 31 39.79 -39.12 -1.72
C VAL A 31 39.71 -39.01 -0.19
N LYS A 32 40.86 -38.94 0.51
CA LYS A 32 40.90 -38.77 1.97
C LYS A 32 40.44 -37.37 2.42
N GLU A 33 40.66 -36.35 1.60
CA GLU A 33 40.22 -34.98 1.90
C GLU A 33 38.70 -34.82 1.67
N VAL A 34 38.13 -35.49 0.66
CA VAL A 34 36.68 -35.53 0.41
C VAL A 34 35.93 -36.29 1.51
N GLU A 35 36.49 -37.37 2.08
CA GLU A 35 35.87 -38.07 3.23
C GLU A 35 35.86 -37.22 4.50
N LYS A 36 36.92 -36.43 4.74
CA LYS A 36 36.97 -35.50 5.87
C LYS A 36 35.94 -34.37 5.73
N ILE A 37 35.78 -33.81 4.53
CA ILE A 37 34.76 -32.78 4.23
C ILE A 37 33.32 -33.34 4.38
N LYS A 38 33.08 -34.62 4.06
CA LYS A 38 31.76 -35.26 4.29
C LYS A 38 31.46 -35.45 5.79
N SER A 39 32.46 -35.82 6.59
CA SER A 39 32.34 -35.91 8.06
C SER A 39 32.01 -34.56 8.68
N ASP A 40 32.71 -33.50 8.26
CA ASP A 40 32.58 -32.19 8.89
C ASP A 40 31.26 -31.51 8.49
N LYS A 41 30.80 -31.67 7.24
CA LYS A 41 29.46 -31.22 6.81
C LYS A 41 28.31 -32.00 7.47
N ALA A 42 28.50 -33.28 7.79
CA ALA A 42 27.50 -34.05 8.52
C ALA A 42 27.34 -33.56 9.97
N LYS A 43 28.43 -33.13 10.61
CA LYS A 43 28.38 -32.51 11.94
C LYS A 43 27.68 -31.15 11.90
N GLU A 44 27.99 -30.31 10.91
CA GLU A 44 27.37 -28.99 10.75
C GLU A 44 25.85 -29.10 10.47
N ALA A 45 25.43 -30.07 9.64
CA ALA A 45 24.02 -30.35 9.39
C ALA A 45 23.28 -30.83 10.65
N SER A 46 23.93 -31.61 11.52
CA SER A 46 23.31 -32.09 12.76
C SER A 46 23.08 -30.97 13.79
N VAL A 47 23.96 -29.98 13.86
CA VAL A 47 23.80 -28.78 14.73
C VAL A 47 22.61 -27.94 14.25
N LEU A 48 22.51 -27.73 12.94
CA LEU A 48 21.41 -26.97 12.32
C LEU A 48 20.03 -27.63 12.53
N ILE A 49 19.96 -28.97 12.54
CA ILE A 49 18.71 -29.71 12.82
C ILE A 49 18.28 -29.56 14.29
N VAL A 50 19.22 -29.50 15.24
CA VAL A 50 18.91 -29.28 16.67
C VAL A 50 18.44 -27.85 16.92
N GLU A 51 19.03 -26.87 16.24
CA GLU A 51 18.64 -25.46 16.33
C GLU A 51 17.25 -25.20 15.71
N LEU A 52 16.91 -25.90 14.61
CA LEU A 52 15.58 -25.83 14.00
C LEU A 52 14.50 -26.52 14.85
N LYS A 53 14.81 -27.65 15.50
CA LYS A 53 13.86 -28.33 16.40
C LYS A 53 13.53 -27.47 17.63
N THR A 54 14.54 -26.89 18.26
CA THR A 54 14.36 -26.02 19.43
C THR A 54 13.54 -24.77 19.09
N LYS A 55 13.75 -24.16 17.91
CA LYS A 55 12.95 -23.02 17.46
C LYS A 55 11.46 -23.36 17.30
N SER A 56 11.14 -24.53 16.75
CA SER A 56 9.74 -24.96 16.58
C SER A 56 9.02 -25.29 17.91
N GLU A 57 9.74 -25.78 18.91
CA GLU A 57 9.17 -26.01 20.26
C GLU A 57 8.98 -24.70 21.03
N ILE A 58 9.90 -23.74 20.85
CA ILE A 58 9.77 -22.40 21.44
C ILE A 58 8.57 -21.67 20.82
N GLU A 59 8.38 -21.73 19.50
CA GLU A 59 7.21 -21.15 18.84
C GLU A 59 5.90 -21.74 19.36
N LYS A 60 5.81 -23.06 19.54
CA LYS A 60 4.62 -23.70 20.12
C LYS A 60 4.36 -23.28 21.57
N LYS A 61 5.40 -23.19 22.41
CA LYS A 61 5.26 -22.72 23.80
C LYS A 61 4.89 -21.25 23.88
N VAL A 62 5.43 -20.41 23.01
CA VAL A 62 5.12 -18.97 22.95
C VAL A 62 3.69 -18.75 22.46
N ILE A 63 3.21 -19.53 21.48
CA ILE A 63 1.81 -19.48 21.03
C ILE A 63 0.87 -19.91 22.16
N GLY A 64 1.17 -21.01 22.87
CA GLY A 64 0.35 -21.46 24.01
C GLY A 64 0.36 -20.51 25.21
N ALA A 65 1.48 -19.81 25.46
CA ALA A 65 1.57 -18.82 26.53
C ALA A 65 0.90 -17.47 26.17
N LEU A 66 0.90 -17.08 24.88
CA LEU A 66 0.17 -15.93 24.38
C LEU A 66 -1.35 -16.12 24.43
N GLU A 67 -1.82 -17.36 24.40
CA GLU A 67 -3.24 -17.70 24.50
C GLU A 67 -3.81 -17.54 25.93
N GLN A 68 -2.97 -17.54 26.97
CA GLN A 68 -3.43 -17.62 28.37
C GLN A 68 -3.58 -16.29 29.12
N THR A 69 -3.23 -15.13 28.56
CA THR A 69 -3.04 -13.93 29.41
C THR A 69 -3.94 -12.73 29.18
N ASN A 70 -5.04 -12.79 28.41
CA ASN A 70 -6.07 -11.75 28.53
C ASN A 70 -7.41 -12.20 27.92
N THR A 71 -8.39 -12.48 28.78
CA THR A 71 -9.81 -12.58 28.39
C THR A 71 -10.32 -11.18 28.03
N PHE A 72 -10.03 -10.74 26.81
CA PHE A 72 -10.57 -9.51 26.28
C PHE A 72 -12.01 -9.76 25.82
N ASN A 73 -12.97 -9.20 26.54
CA ASN A 73 -14.38 -9.28 26.17
C ASN A 73 -14.79 -8.05 25.38
N CYS A 74 -15.68 -8.23 24.39
CA CYS A 74 -16.24 -7.12 23.65
C CYS A 74 -17.01 -6.16 24.59
N PRO A 75 -16.72 -4.85 24.60
CA PRO A 75 -17.39 -3.91 25.50
C PRO A 75 -18.89 -3.74 25.24
N LYS A 76 -19.37 -4.12 24.05
CA LYS A 76 -20.78 -3.98 23.65
C LYS A 76 -21.64 -5.19 24.01
N CYS A 77 -21.10 -6.40 23.90
CA CYS A 77 -21.88 -7.65 24.05
C CYS A 77 -21.24 -8.70 24.96
N ASN A 78 -20.11 -8.36 25.60
CA ASN A 78 -19.32 -9.22 26.48
C ASN A 78 -18.89 -10.57 25.84
N SER A 79 -18.82 -10.63 24.50
CA SER A 79 -18.37 -11.82 23.79
C SER A 79 -16.85 -11.96 23.88
N GLU A 80 -16.38 -13.17 24.22
CA GLU A 80 -14.96 -13.57 24.21
C GLU A 80 -14.42 -13.76 22.78
N ILE A 81 -15.32 -13.99 21.81
CA ILE A 81 -14.96 -14.18 20.41
C ILE A 81 -14.63 -12.82 19.76
N ILE A 82 -13.37 -12.41 19.90
CA ILE A 82 -12.81 -11.23 19.26
C ILE A 82 -11.60 -11.62 18.41
N LYS A 83 -11.39 -10.92 17.30
CA LYS A 83 -10.20 -11.07 16.47
C LYS A 83 -9.54 -9.71 16.25
N SER A 84 -8.22 -9.69 16.13
CA SER A 84 -7.52 -8.47 15.74
C SER A 84 -7.89 -8.10 14.30
N ILE A 85 -8.11 -6.82 14.04
CA ILE A 85 -8.48 -6.34 12.70
C ILE A 85 -7.43 -6.69 11.63
N PRO A 86 -6.11 -6.58 11.88
CA PRO A 86 -5.10 -6.98 10.91
C PRO A 86 -5.22 -8.47 10.51
N LEU A 87 -5.56 -9.33 11.46
CA LEU A 87 -5.75 -10.75 11.20
C LEU A 87 -7.00 -10.98 10.34
N VAL A 88 -8.14 -10.37 10.69
CA VAL A 88 -9.38 -10.48 9.91
C VAL A 88 -9.21 -9.92 8.50
N TYR A 89 -8.46 -8.82 8.36
CA TYR A 89 -8.14 -8.23 7.06
C TYR A 89 -7.32 -9.20 6.20
N ASN A 90 -6.25 -9.77 6.76
CA ASN A 90 -5.40 -10.73 6.06
C ASN A 90 -6.15 -12.03 5.71
N GLU A 91 -7.00 -12.55 6.60
CA GLU A 91 -7.84 -13.73 6.35
C GLU A 91 -8.89 -13.46 5.25
N GLY A 92 -9.41 -12.23 5.18
CA GLY A 92 -10.44 -11.83 4.23
C GLY A 92 -9.92 -11.39 2.86
N ILE A 93 -8.60 -11.37 2.66
CA ILE A 93 -7.95 -11.21 1.37
C ILE A 93 -7.45 -12.56 0.90
N GLN A 94 -7.96 -13.02 -0.24
CA GLN A 94 -7.51 -14.26 -0.85
C GLN A 94 -7.08 -14.00 -2.29
N ASN A 95 -5.88 -14.45 -2.63
CA ASN A 95 -5.44 -14.49 -4.01
C ASN A 95 -6.06 -15.73 -4.64
N VAL A 96 -6.96 -15.52 -5.60
CA VAL A 96 -7.57 -16.60 -6.37
C VAL A 96 -6.85 -16.69 -7.70
N SER A 97 -6.26 -17.85 -7.96
CA SER A 97 -5.82 -18.22 -9.30
C SER A 97 -6.94 -19.00 -9.95
N LEU A 98 -7.61 -18.39 -10.92
CA LEU A 98 -8.67 -19.01 -11.69
C LEU A 98 -8.07 -19.49 -13.01
N THR A 99 -7.78 -20.78 -13.09
CA THR A 99 -7.48 -21.45 -14.35
C THR A 99 -8.77 -21.89 -15.00
N SER A 100 -9.20 -21.16 -16.03
CA SER A 100 -10.35 -21.52 -16.84
C SER A 100 -9.89 -22.17 -18.15
N ASN A 101 -10.41 -23.36 -18.44
CA ASN A 101 -10.29 -23.94 -19.77
C ASN A 101 -11.29 -23.23 -20.68
N VAL A 102 -10.81 -22.50 -21.66
CA VAL A 102 -11.66 -21.78 -22.62
C VAL A 102 -11.59 -22.54 -23.94
N THR A 103 -12.70 -23.18 -24.32
CA THR A 103 -12.88 -23.69 -25.67
C THR A 103 -13.28 -22.52 -26.56
N MET A 104 -12.39 -22.10 -27.46
CA MET A 104 -12.66 -21.03 -28.41
C MET A 104 -12.94 -21.63 -29.79
N MET A 105 -14.12 -21.34 -30.32
CA MET A 105 -14.41 -21.59 -31.74
C MET A 105 -13.91 -20.37 -32.53
N ASN A 106 -12.82 -20.54 -33.28
CA ASN A 106 -12.28 -19.47 -34.11
C ASN A 106 -13.01 -19.43 -35.46
N PHE A 107 -13.75 -18.36 -35.72
CA PHE A 107 -14.45 -18.10 -36.99
C PHE A 107 -13.53 -17.44 -38.05
N SER A 108 -12.26 -17.83 -38.13
CA SER A 108 -11.31 -17.29 -39.11
C SER A 108 -11.06 -18.29 -40.25
N GLY A 109 -11.93 -18.33 -41.26
CA GLY A 109 -11.69 -18.91 -42.60
C GLY A 109 -11.31 -20.40 -42.75
N SER A 110 -10.87 -21.08 -41.68
CA SER A 110 -10.33 -22.44 -41.68
C SER A 110 -11.00 -23.39 -40.68
N GLY A 111 -12.08 -22.95 -40.01
CA GLY A 111 -12.99 -23.84 -39.27
C GLY A 111 -12.33 -24.70 -38.18
N GLY A 112 -11.41 -24.14 -37.40
CA GLY A 112 -10.73 -24.85 -36.31
C GLY A 112 -11.34 -24.59 -34.93
N ILE A 113 -11.56 -25.65 -34.15
CA ILE A 113 -11.81 -25.56 -32.70
C ILE A 113 -10.44 -25.52 -32.01
N SER A 114 -10.11 -24.44 -31.31
CA SER A 114 -8.92 -24.39 -30.45
C SER A 114 -9.32 -24.50 -28.99
N ILE A 115 -8.57 -25.30 -28.25
CA ILE A 115 -8.69 -25.39 -26.79
C ILE A 115 -7.54 -24.57 -26.22
N GLY A 116 -7.87 -23.46 -25.56
CA GLY A 116 -6.92 -22.61 -24.86
C GLY A 116 -7.13 -22.68 -23.36
N THR A 117 -6.04 -22.69 -22.58
CA THR A 117 -6.12 -22.48 -21.14
C THR A 117 -5.92 -21.00 -20.85
N ALA A 118 -6.92 -20.34 -20.28
CA ALA A 118 -6.77 -18.97 -19.78
C ALA A 118 -6.57 -19.03 -18.26
N ALA A 119 -5.37 -18.66 -17.81
CA ALA A 119 -5.09 -18.43 -16.40
C ALA A 119 -5.36 -16.96 -16.10
N SER A 120 -6.31 -16.68 -15.20
CA SER A 120 -6.56 -15.35 -14.67
C SER A 120 -6.29 -15.34 -13.17
N GLY A 121 -5.47 -14.40 -12.72
CA GLY A 121 -5.28 -14.13 -11.29
C GLY A 121 -6.18 -12.99 -10.86
N GLY A 122 -6.80 -13.12 -9.68
CA GLY A 122 -7.59 -12.06 -9.06
C GLY A 122 -7.39 -12.05 -7.56
N GLN A 123 -7.67 -10.90 -6.94
CA GLN A 123 -7.74 -10.78 -5.48
C GLN A 123 -9.21 -10.70 -5.08
N MET A 124 -9.71 -11.72 -4.40
CA MET A 124 -11.03 -11.67 -3.79
C MET A 124 -10.89 -11.05 -2.41
N SER A 125 -11.67 -10.00 -2.15
CA SER A 125 -11.78 -9.39 -0.82
C SER A 125 -13.20 -9.52 -0.33
N SER A 126 -13.37 -9.86 0.95
CA SER A 126 -14.69 -9.86 1.56
C SER A 126 -15.20 -8.41 1.72
N MET A 127 -16.52 -8.22 1.71
CA MET A 127 -17.11 -6.89 1.97
C MET A 127 -16.71 -6.35 3.34
N LEU A 128 -16.43 -7.24 4.30
CA LEU A 128 -15.92 -6.89 5.62
C LEU A 128 -14.50 -6.33 5.55
N THR A 129 -13.62 -6.99 4.77
CA THR A 129 -12.24 -6.57 4.51
C THR A 129 -12.17 -5.15 3.96
N GLY A 130 -13.05 -4.81 3.01
CA GLY A 130 -13.10 -3.46 2.45
C GLY A 130 -13.45 -2.38 3.49
N LYS A 131 -14.25 -2.72 4.51
CA LYS A 131 -14.62 -1.80 5.60
C LYS A 131 -13.54 -1.67 6.67
N ILE A 132 -12.77 -2.72 6.91
CA ILE A 132 -11.67 -2.76 7.90
C ILE A 132 -10.30 -2.54 7.27
N ALA A 133 -10.25 -2.07 6.02
CA ALA A 133 -9.00 -1.85 5.31
C ALA A 133 -8.10 -0.87 6.09
N PRO A 134 -6.76 -1.04 5.98
CA PRO A 134 -5.84 -0.08 6.57
C PRO A 134 -6.12 1.33 6.01
N PRO A 135 -5.79 2.39 6.78
CA PRO A 135 -5.96 3.75 6.31
C PRO A 135 -5.19 3.95 5.00
N ASP A 136 -5.85 4.51 3.98
CA ASP A 136 -5.21 4.77 2.69
C ASP A 136 -4.61 6.18 2.70
N LEU A 137 -3.28 6.26 2.57
CA LEU A 137 -2.55 7.51 2.51
C LEU A 137 -3.10 8.44 1.42
N ILE A 138 -3.49 7.89 0.27
CA ILE A 138 -3.98 8.67 -0.88
C ILE A 138 -5.34 9.29 -0.57
N LYS A 139 -6.24 8.57 0.12
CA LYS A 139 -7.55 9.10 0.51
C LYS A 139 -7.41 10.22 1.53
N ILE A 140 -6.52 10.08 2.50
CA ILE A 140 -6.23 11.14 3.48
C ILE A 140 -5.72 12.39 2.77
N LEU A 141 -4.80 12.23 1.81
CA LEU A 141 -4.26 13.32 1.00
C LEU A 141 -5.33 14.02 0.17
N LYS A 142 -6.20 13.23 -0.47
CA LYS A 142 -7.25 13.76 -1.34
C LYS A 142 -8.25 14.59 -0.53
N ASN A 143 -8.67 14.10 0.64
CA ASN A 143 -9.63 14.80 1.49
C ASN A 143 -9.07 16.12 2.06
N ASP A 144 -7.79 16.16 2.46
CA ASP A 144 -7.13 17.40 2.91
C ASP A 144 -7.03 18.44 1.77
N LEU A 145 -6.68 17.98 0.57
CA LEU A 145 -6.63 18.84 -0.62
C LEU A 145 -8.02 19.39 -0.98
N GLU A 146 -9.05 18.56 -0.92
CA GLU A 146 -10.42 18.95 -1.26
C GLU A 146 -11.02 19.92 -0.23
N SER A 147 -10.76 19.69 1.06
CA SER A 147 -11.17 20.60 2.14
C SER A 147 -10.56 22.01 1.98
N ARG A 148 -9.26 22.11 1.65
CA ARG A 148 -8.60 23.41 1.42
C ARG A 148 -9.15 24.16 0.22
N LYS A 149 -9.50 23.46 -0.86
CA LYS A 149 -10.09 24.07 -2.06
C LYS A 149 -11.44 24.71 -1.73
N ASN A 150 -12.26 24.02 -0.94
CA ASN A 150 -13.59 24.49 -0.57
C ASN A 150 -13.52 25.68 0.40
N SER A 151 -12.57 25.69 1.35
CA SER A 151 -12.41 26.82 2.29
C SER A 151 -12.07 28.14 1.60
N SER A 152 -11.24 28.12 0.55
CA SER A 152 -10.87 29.33 -0.20
C SER A 152 -12.08 29.96 -0.90
N ILE A 153 -12.92 29.11 -1.49
CA ILE A 153 -14.13 29.54 -2.21
C ILE A 153 -15.10 30.25 -1.25
N VAL A 154 -15.31 29.72 -0.04
CA VAL A 154 -16.22 30.33 0.95
C VAL A 154 -15.74 31.72 1.38
N ILE A 155 -14.46 31.87 1.72
CA ILE A 155 -13.89 33.17 2.12
C ILE A 155 -14.06 34.20 1.01
N PHE A 156 -13.90 33.78 -0.25
CA PHE A 156 -14.11 34.64 -1.40
C PHE A 156 -15.55 35.13 -1.52
N PHE A 157 -16.53 34.23 -1.44
CA PHE A 157 -17.95 34.62 -1.51
C PHE A 157 -18.35 35.57 -0.37
N VAL A 158 -17.85 35.34 0.84
CA VAL A 158 -18.09 36.24 1.98
C VAL A 158 -17.50 37.62 1.74
N PHE A 159 -16.25 37.69 1.28
CA PHE A 159 -15.59 38.98 1.00
C PHE A 159 -16.28 39.72 -0.16
N HIS A 160 -16.67 39.01 -1.21
CA HIS A 160 -17.40 39.60 -2.33
C HIS A 160 -18.75 40.16 -1.90
N PHE A 161 -19.49 39.41 -1.09
CA PHE A 161 -20.76 39.86 -0.53
C PHE A 161 -20.57 41.14 0.29
N LEU A 162 -19.56 41.21 1.16
CA LEU A 162 -19.25 42.43 1.92
C LEU A 162 -18.94 43.63 1.00
N LEU A 163 -18.21 43.44 -0.10
CA LEU A 163 -17.94 44.51 -1.06
C LEU A 163 -19.20 45.01 -1.77
N LEU A 164 -20.17 44.13 -2.04
CA LEU A 164 -21.46 44.53 -2.62
C LEU A 164 -22.30 45.36 -1.64
N PHE A 165 -22.24 45.07 -0.34
CA PHE A 165 -22.93 45.90 0.68
C PHE A 165 -22.33 47.31 0.74
N VAL A 166 -21.00 47.41 0.79
CA VAL A 166 -20.32 48.71 0.85
C VAL A 166 -20.58 49.53 -0.41
N SER A 167 -20.61 48.91 -1.59
CA SER A 167 -20.88 49.64 -2.84
C SER A 167 -22.34 50.10 -2.96
N ALA A 168 -23.29 49.33 -2.44
CA ALA A 168 -24.70 49.74 -2.38
C ALA A 168 -24.90 51.00 -1.51
N ASP A 169 -24.23 51.05 -0.35
CA ASP A 169 -24.27 52.23 0.54
C ASP A 169 -23.67 53.48 -0.10
N ILE A 170 -22.59 53.32 -0.88
CA ILE A 170 -21.95 54.43 -1.60
C ILE A 170 -22.87 54.91 -2.74
N TYR A 171 -23.44 53.98 -3.51
CA TYR A 171 -24.31 54.31 -4.63
C TYR A 171 -25.54 55.11 -4.18
N ALA A 172 -26.16 54.73 -3.06
CA ALA A 172 -27.29 55.44 -2.49
C ALA A 172 -26.99 56.92 -2.16
N LYS A 173 -25.72 57.26 -1.92
CA LYS A 173 -25.28 58.63 -1.61
C LYS A 173 -24.86 59.43 -2.84
N THR A 174 -24.27 58.79 -3.85
CA THR A 174 -23.64 59.51 -4.97
C THR A 174 -24.42 59.44 -6.28
N ASN A 175 -25.34 58.47 -6.46
CA ASN A 175 -26.07 58.22 -7.71
C ASN A 175 -25.19 58.02 -8.96
N GLU A 176 -23.89 57.76 -8.80
CA GLU A 176 -22.98 57.54 -9.93
C GLU A 176 -22.92 56.05 -10.31
N PRO A 177 -23.40 55.66 -11.50
CA PRO A 177 -23.42 54.25 -11.92
C PRO A 177 -22.04 53.69 -12.28
N ALA A 178 -21.03 54.55 -12.46
CA ALA A 178 -19.66 54.17 -12.82
C ALA A 178 -19.02 53.21 -11.79
N ILE A 179 -19.45 53.29 -10.54
CA ILE A 179 -18.97 52.43 -9.44
C ILE A 179 -19.27 50.96 -9.71
N PHE A 180 -20.44 50.64 -10.25
CA PHE A 180 -20.81 49.24 -10.54
C PHE A 180 -19.99 48.65 -11.69
N ILE A 181 -19.72 49.42 -12.73
CA ILE A 181 -18.91 48.97 -13.88
C ILE A 181 -17.48 48.66 -13.42
N PHE A 182 -16.89 49.52 -12.59
CA PHE A 182 -15.56 49.30 -12.04
C PHE A 182 -15.51 48.05 -11.15
N LEU A 183 -16.56 47.80 -10.37
CA LEU A 183 -16.67 46.61 -9.52
C LEU A 183 -16.75 45.32 -10.35
N PHE A 184 -17.51 45.32 -11.45
CA PHE A 184 -17.61 44.18 -12.36
C PHE A 184 -16.30 43.84 -13.08
N ILE A 185 -15.50 44.85 -13.43
CA ILE A 185 -14.20 44.66 -14.12
C ILE A 185 -13.09 44.28 -13.15
N THR A 186 -13.05 44.89 -11.95
CA THR A 186 -12.02 44.59 -10.96
C THR A 186 -12.25 43.23 -10.28
N LEU A 187 -13.47 42.73 -10.24
CA LEU A 187 -13.78 41.41 -9.69
C LEU A 187 -12.99 40.26 -10.32
N PRO A 188 -13.08 40.01 -11.65
CA PRO A 188 -12.43 38.87 -12.28
C PRO A 188 -10.91 38.98 -12.22
N ILE A 189 -10.37 40.20 -12.31
CA ILE A 189 -8.93 40.46 -12.23
C ILE A 189 -8.44 40.20 -10.80
N GLY A 190 -9.16 40.70 -9.80
CA GLY A 190 -8.89 40.42 -8.39
C GLY A 190 -8.96 38.93 -8.09
N LEU A 191 -10.00 38.25 -8.59
CA LEU A 191 -10.18 36.79 -8.51
C LEU A 191 -8.99 36.02 -9.09
N TRP A 192 -8.58 36.39 -10.31
CA TRP A 192 -7.49 35.74 -11.01
C TRP A 192 -6.16 35.92 -10.25
N LEU A 193 -5.89 37.12 -9.75
CA LEU A 193 -4.70 37.40 -8.94
C LEU A 193 -4.73 36.65 -7.61
N LEU A 194 -5.86 36.66 -6.88
CA LEU A 194 -6.01 35.92 -5.62
C LEU A 194 -5.83 34.42 -5.84
N PHE A 195 -6.46 33.87 -6.87
CA PHE A 195 -6.34 32.46 -7.24
C PHE A 195 -4.88 32.09 -7.60
N SER A 196 -4.20 32.96 -8.36
CA SER A 196 -2.79 32.78 -8.71
C SER A 196 -1.87 32.83 -7.48
N PHE A 197 -2.08 33.79 -6.57
CA PHE A 197 -1.30 33.90 -5.33
C PHE A 197 -1.54 32.74 -4.37
N ILE A 198 -2.79 32.30 -4.24
CA ILE A 198 -3.17 31.14 -3.42
C ILE A 198 -2.51 29.88 -4.00
N ASN A 199 -2.62 29.65 -5.31
CA ASN A 199 -2.00 28.49 -5.94
C ASN A 199 -0.48 28.51 -5.86
N LYS A 200 0.15 29.69 -5.92
CA LYS A 200 1.61 29.83 -5.85
C LYS A 200 2.17 29.71 -4.42
N LYS A 201 1.41 30.09 -3.39
CA LYS A 201 1.81 29.95 -1.97
C LYS A 201 1.47 28.58 -1.36
N ILE A 202 0.60 27.78 -1.98
CA ILE A 202 0.28 26.42 -1.51
C ILE A 202 1.19 25.36 -2.16
N GLU A 203 2.44 25.70 -2.49
CA GLU A 203 3.49 24.69 -2.39
C GLU A 203 4.01 24.72 -0.95
N PRO A 204 3.42 23.95 0.00
CA PRO A 204 4.11 23.73 1.26
C PRO A 204 5.46 23.15 0.90
N LYS A 205 6.54 23.65 1.53
CA LYS A 205 7.88 23.05 1.46
C LYS A 205 7.71 21.54 1.43
N ARG A 206 7.96 20.91 0.26
CA ARG A 206 7.55 19.52 -0.02
C ARG A 206 8.09 18.50 0.99
N ILE A 207 9.10 18.91 1.75
CA ILE A 207 9.79 18.14 2.78
C ILE A 207 8.94 18.04 4.07
N ASP A 208 8.35 19.14 4.55
CA ASP A 208 7.60 19.15 5.82
C ASP A 208 6.23 18.45 5.67
N ARG A 209 5.60 18.57 4.51
CA ARG A 209 4.31 17.91 4.26
C ARG A 209 4.44 16.39 4.35
N LYS A 210 5.50 15.82 3.73
CA LYS A 210 5.75 14.38 3.75
C LYS A 210 5.94 13.87 5.18
N ASN A 211 6.67 14.60 6.02
CA ASN A 211 6.91 14.22 7.41
C ASN A 211 5.63 14.29 8.25
N TYR A 212 4.85 15.37 8.12
CA TYR A 212 3.56 15.52 8.82
C TYR A 212 2.57 14.40 8.44
N LEU A 213 2.43 14.13 7.14
CA LEU A 213 1.53 13.08 6.64
C LEU A 213 1.97 11.69 7.08
N ARG A 214 3.29 11.46 7.09
CA ARG A 214 3.87 10.21 7.57
C ARG A 214 3.54 10.00 9.04
N GLN A 215 3.71 11.01 9.89
CA GLN A 215 3.38 10.91 11.30
C GLN A 215 1.88 10.59 11.52
N TYR A 216 1.00 11.32 10.84
CA TYR A 216 -0.44 11.06 10.94
C TYR A 216 -0.83 9.66 10.44
N TYR A 217 -0.21 9.20 9.36
CA TYR A 217 -0.40 7.84 8.85
C TYR A 217 0.13 6.78 9.83
N GLU A 218 1.30 6.98 10.43
CA GLU A 218 1.88 6.07 11.43
C GLU A 218 0.98 5.96 12.66
N GLU A 219 0.41 7.07 13.14
CA GLU A 219 -0.57 7.09 14.23
C GLU A 219 -1.86 6.32 13.86
N ALA A 220 -2.43 6.61 12.68
CA ALA A 220 -3.63 5.92 12.20
C ALA A 220 -3.39 4.41 12.01
N LEU A 221 -2.21 4.03 11.51
CA LEU A 221 -1.80 2.64 11.34
C LEU A 221 -1.63 1.95 12.69
N LYS A 222 -1.06 2.63 13.69
CA LYS A 222 -0.94 2.10 15.06
C LYS A 222 -2.31 1.86 15.71
N ILE A 223 -3.25 2.78 15.53
CA ILE A 223 -4.65 2.63 15.97
C ILE A 223 -5.28 1.41 15.28
N TRP A 224 -5.10 1.28 13.96
CA TRP A 224 -5.60 0.15 13.19
C TRP A 224 -5.00 -1.19 13.65
N GLN A 225 -3.69 -1.24 13.89
CA GLN A 225 -3.00 -2.45 14.39
C GLN A 225 -3.47 -2.88 15.78
N ASN A 226 -3.84 -1.92 16.63
CA ASN A 226 -4.33 -2.17 17.99
C ASN A 226 -5.86 -2.29 18.09
N SER A 227 -6.54 -2.37 16.94
CA SER A 227 -8.00 -2.47 16.89
C SER A 227 -8.48 -3.93 16.75
N PHE A 228 -9.60 -4.22 17.39
CA PHE A 228 -10.21 -5.55 17.49
C PHE A 228 -11.64 -5.50 16.98
N LEU A 229 -12.05 -6.57 16.30
CA LEU A 229 -13.40 -6.78 15.80
C LEU A 229 -14.06 -7.90 16.60
N CYS A 230 -15.24 -7.61 17.18
CA CYS A 230 -16.07 -8.64 17.76
C CYS A 230 -16.80 -9.41 16.66
N GLN A 231 -16.61 -10.74 16.59
CA GLN A 231 -17.23 -11.57 15.56
C GLN A 231 -18.74 -11.75 15.77
N ARG A 232 -19.25 -11.51 16.99
CA ARG A 232 -20.67 -11.67 17.32
C ARG A 232 -21.52 -10.46 16.95
N CYS A 233 -21.07 -9.25 17.29
CA CYS A 233 -21.85 -8.02 17.09
C CYS A 233 -21.27 -7.06 16.05
N GLY A 234 -20.09 -7.37 15.48
CA GLY A 234 -19.40 -6.53 14.51
C GLY A 234 -18.81 -5.23 15.08
N ASN A 235 -18.82 -5.05 16.40
CA ASN A 235 -18.27 -3.84 17.02
C ASN A 235 -16.74 -3.82 16.92
N VAL A 236 -16.21 -2.69 16.46
CA VAL A 236 -14.77 -2.41 16.43
C VAL A 236 -14.39 -1.56 17.64
N PHE A 237 -13.33 -1.94 18.34
CA PHE A 237 -12.84 -1.21 19.52
C PHE A 237 -11.32 -1.29 19.62
N LEU A 238 -10.72 -0.37 20.39
CA LEU A 238 -9.28 -0.35 20.65
C LEU A 238 -8.97 -1.15 21.90
N LYS A 239 -7.83 -1.84 21.90
CA LYS A 239 -7.25 -2.38 23.12
C LYS A 239 -6.73 -1.22 23.96
N VAL A 240 -7.43 -0.96 25.06
CA VAL A 240 -7.03 -0.02 26.12
C VAL A 240 -6.00 -0.70 27.02
#